data_AF-A0A2D7PEF3-F1
#
_entry.id   AF-A0A2D7PEF3-F1
#
_cell.length_a   1.000
_cell.length_b   1.000
_cell.length_c   1.000
_cell.angle_alpha   90.00
_cell.angle_beta   90.00
_cell.angle_gamma   90.00
#
_symmetry.space_group_name_H-M   'P 1'
#
loop_
_entity.id
_entity.type
_entity.pdbx_description
1 polymer ?
#
loop_
_entity_poly.entity_id
_entity_poly.type
_entity_poly.pdbx_seq_one_letter_code
_entity_poly.pdbx_strand_id
1 'polypeptide(L)'
;MEWNFEGFIDTYGIPVFNTPEEPVEDNHGEYIDVGVIDHWENEVEGLKGDQDGLNEFYRQFPRTEEHAFRDETKNSIFNLAKIYEQIDFNEEATTESAITVGSFSWQNGIKDTKIQFTPNPNGRFKISWVPDSNLQNNIIIKNGIKYPGNEHMGAFGCDSYDISGTTDGKGSKGALHGLTKFSMENAPPNKFFIEYIARPQTAEMFFEDVLMALVFYGMPILCENNKPRLLYYLKRRGYRGYSMNRPDRVWNKLSTTEKEIGGIPNSSEDIRQAHAAAIETYINSYVGIKSDGAYGDLYFNETLNDWAKFDINKRTKFDAAISSGLAIMACNRHLYRPNAEKQKSKVNINFAKYENKGNLSKIIKNYG
;
A
#
# COMPACT_ATOMS: atom_id res chain seq x y z
N MET A 1 13.62 15.64 22.47
CA MET A 1 13.15 16.83 21.75
C MET A 1 13.07 17.99 22.72
N GLU A 2 13.41 19.19 22.28
CA GLU A 2 13.46 20.37 23.14
C GLU A 2 12.07 20.96 23.35
N TRP A 3 11.79 21.44 24.56
CA TRP A 3 10.55 22.15 24.93
C TRP A 3 10.82 23.65 25.10
N ASN A 4 11.77 24.17 24.34
CA ASN A 4 12.23 25.55 24.42
C ASN A 4 11.25 26.46 23.68
N PHE A 5 10.09 26.71 24.29
CA PHE A 5 9.12 27.68 23.80
C PHE A 5 9.40 29.04 24.43
N GLU A 6 9.36 30.08 23.61
CA GLU A 6 9.36 31.45 24.10
C GLU A 6 8.10 31.67 24.96
N GLY A 7 8.25 32.27 26.13
CA GLY A 7 7.16 32.45 27.11
C GLY A 7 6.94 31.29 28.09
N PHE A 8 7.74 30.21 28.02
CA PHE A 8 7.63 29.05 28.95
C PHE A 8 8.93 28.78 29.72
N ILE A 9 9.75 29.81 29.92
CA ILE A 9 11.00 29.73 30.66
C ILE A 9 10.90 30.67 31.85
N ASP A 10 11.07 30.14 33.06
CA ASP A 10 11.01 30.93 34.28
C ASP A 10 12.17 31.94 34.40
N THR A 11 12.07 32.82 35.39
CA THR A 11 13.12 33.81 35.75
C THR A 11 14.52 33.22 36.01
N TYR A 12 14.64 31.90 36.22
CA TYR A 12 15.91 31.21 36.45
C TYR A 12 16.45 30.52 35.18
N GLY A 13 15.77 30.66 34.05
CA GLY A 13 16.16 30.03 32.78
C GLY A 13 15.74 28.56 32.70
N ILE A 14 14.79 28.12 33.52
CA ILE A 14 14.31 26.73 33.58
C ILE A 14 12.98 26.64 32.80
N PRO A 15 12.87 25.72 31.82
CA PRO A 15 11.61 25.48 31.13
C PRO A 15 10.51 24.96 32.09
N VAL A 16 9.33 25.57 32.02
CA VAL A 16 8.14 25.18 32.79
C VAL A 16 7.38 24.10 32.00
N PHE A 17 7.70 22.84 32.29
CA PHE A 17 7.15 21.69 31.57
C PHE A 17 5.65 21.47 31.80
N ASN A 18 5.28 21.28 33.07
CA ASN A 18 3.91 21.00 33.49
C ASN A 18 3.23 22.29 33.96
N THR A 19 1.92 22.35 33.85
CA THR A 19 1.13 23.45 34.41
C THR A 19 1.39 23.58 35.92
N PRO A 20 1.91 24.73 36.39
CA PRO A 20 2.28 24.90 37.79
C PRO A 20 1.03 25.10 38.66
N GLU A 21 1.08 24.65 39.92
CA GLU A 21 -0.04 24.85 40.87
C GLU A 21 -0.25 26.33 41.21
N GLU A 22 0.83 27.12 41.23
CA GLU A 22 0.81 28.57 41.37
C GLU A 22 1.55 29.19 40.17
N PRO A 23 1.02 30.27 39.56
CA PRO A 23 1.65 30.89 38.39
C PRO A 23 3.11 31.30 38.64
N VAL A 24 3.98 30.99 37.68
CA VAL A 24 5.43 31.25 37.76
C VAL A 24 5.78 32.44 36.88
N GLU A 25 6.60 33.37 37.36
CA GLU A 25 7.04 34.52 36.57
C GLU A 25 8.11 34.12 35.54
N ASP A 26 7.98 34.62 34.31
CA ASP A 26 8.92 34.45 33.21
C ASP A 26 10.01 35.52 33.21
N ASN A 27 10.93 35.45 32.24
CA ASN A 27 12.04 36.42 32.12
C ASN A 27 11.61 37.83 31.67
N HIS A 28 10.36 38.02 31.27
CA HIS A 28 9.77 39.29 30.84
C HIS A 28 8.85 39.91 31.91
N GLY A 29 8.64 39.24 33.04
CA GLY A 29 7.75 39.66 34.12
C GLY A 29 6.28 39.30 33.88
N GLU A 30 6.01 38.39 32.94
CA GLU A 30 4.69 37.81 32.69
C GLU A 30 4.53 36.49 33.48
N TYR A 31 3.29 36.11 33.80
CA TYR A 31 3.02 34.89 34.55
C TYR A 31 2.69 33.73 33.61
N ILE A 32 3.39 32.61 33.80
CA ILE A 32 3.14 31.32 33.18
C ILE A 32 2.12 30.57 34.04
N ASP A 33 0.89 30.46 33.53
CA ASP A 33 -0.23 29.77 34.16
C ASP A 33 -0.53 28.39 33.53
N VAL A 34 0.01 28.12 32.34
CA VAL A 34 -0.09 26.84 31.63
C VAL A 34 1.31 26.34 31.28
N GLY A 35 1.58 25.05 31.51
CA GLY A 35 2.86 24.44 31.17
C GLY A 35 3.02 24.24 29.67
N VAL A 36 4.25 24.19 29.18
CA VAL A 36 4.53 24.04 27.73
C VAL A 36 3.98 22.74 27.15
N ILE A 37 3.85 21.68 27.96
CA ILE A 37 3.25 20.41 27.52
C ILE A 37 1.76 20.62 27.24
N ASP A 38 1.00 21.08 28.24
CA ASP A 38 -0.44 21.31 28.13
C ASP A 38 -0.75 22.36 27.06
N HIS A 39 0.07 23.42 26.94
CA HIS A 39 -0.07 24.41 25.88
C HIS A 39 0.06 23.78 24.50
N TRP A 40 1.09 22.96 24.28
CA TRP A 40 1.29 22.28 23.01
C TRP A 40 0.14 21.31 22.68
N GLU A 41 -0.34 20.54 23.66
CA GLU A 41 -1.48 19.65 23.48
C GLU A 41 -2.77 20.42 23.13
N ASN A 42 -3.01 21.56 23.78
CA ASN A 42 -4.16 22.42 23.51
C ASN A 42 -4.11 23.05 22.10
N GLU A 43 -2.93 23.50 21.66
CA GLU A 43 -2.74 24.03 20.30
C GLU A 43 -2.99 22.93 19.25
N VAL A 44 -2.46 21.72 19.47
CA VAL A 44 -2.72 20.56 18.61
C VAL A 44 -4.22 20.27 18.52
N GLU A 45 -4.91 20.16 19.66
CA GLU A 45 -6.36 19.93 19.71
C GLU A 45 -7.16 21.05 19.01
N GLY A 46 -6.76 22.31 19.20
CA GLY A 46 -7.38 23.47 18.56
C GLY A 46 -7.23 23.46 17.03
N LEU A 47 -6.10 22.94 16.54
CA LEU A 47 -5.78 22.88 15.12
C LEU A 47 -6.27 21.61 14.42
N LYS A 48 -6.88 20.65 15.12
CA LYS A 48 -7.45 19.43 14.49
C LYS A 48 -8.48 19.72 13.38
N GLY A 49 -9.13 20.88 13.40
CA GLY A 49 -10.05 21.34 12.35
C GLY A 49 -9.39 22.07 11.18
N ASP A 50 -8.12 22.45 11.30
CA ASP A 50 -7.32 23.15 10.29
C ASP A 50 -6.02 22.38 10.03
N GLN A 51 -6.09 21.44 9.10
CA GLN A 51 -4.97 20.54 8.80
C GLN A 51 -3.72 21.28 8.30
N ASP A 52 -3.89 22.42 7.62
CA ASP A 52 -2.76 23.22 7.13
C ASP A 52 -2.06 23.91 8.32
N GLY A 53 -2.84 24.54 9.20
CA GLY A 53 -2.34 25.12 10.45
C GLY A 53 -1.69 24.09 11.38
N LEU A 54 -2.28 22.90 11.52
CA LEU A 54 -1.72 21.80 12.32
C LEU A 54 -0.37 21.32 11.77
N ASN A 55 -0.26 21.16 10.45
CA ASN A 55 1.00 20.77 9.80
C ASN A 55 2.08 21.84 9.97
N GLU A 56 1.73 23.12 9.88
CA GLU A 56 2.66 24.22 10.15
C GLU A 56 3.13 24.20 11.62
N PHE A 57 2.20 24.03 12.56
CA PHE A 57 2.50 23.95 13.99
C PHE A 57 3.45 22.80 14.32
N TYR A 58 3.21 21.60 13.76
CA TYR A 58 4.10 20.46 13.94
C TYR A 58 5.50 20.67 13.35
N ARG A 59 5.63 21.44 12.27
CA ARG A 59 6.94 21.80 11.70
C ARG A 59 7.70 22.78 12.59
N GLN A 60 6.99 23.77 13.14
CA GLN A 60 7.58 24.77 14.05
C GLN A 60 7.97 24.11 15.38
N PHE A 61 7.14 23.20 15.87
CA PHE A 61 7.28 22.57 17.19
C PHE A 61 7.17 21.03 17.13
N PRO A 62 8.17 20.34 16.56
CA PRO A 62 8.10 18.91 16.34
C PRO A 62 8.26 18.09 17.63
N ARG A 63 7.48 17.00 17.75
CA ARG A 63 7.50 16.02 18.87
C ARG A 63 7.85 14.61 18.44
N THR A 64 7.92 14.36 17.14
CA THR A 64 8.47 13.15 16.54
C THR A 64 9.40 13.54 15.39
N GLU A 65 10.25 12.62 14.93
CA GLU A 65 11.00 12.85 13.69
C GLU A 65 10.05 13.12 12.51
N GLU A 66 8.89 12.46 12.50
CA GLU A 66 7.87 12.62 11.46
C GLU A 66 7.34 14.06 11.42
N HIS A 67 7.12 14.70 12.57
CA HIS A 67 6.77 16.12 12.65
C HIS A 67 7.82 17.03 12.02
N ALA A 68 9.11 16.79 12.32
CA ALA A 68 10.21 17.61 11.83
C ALA A 68 10.43 17.48 10.31
N PHE A 69 10.05 16.34 9.73
CA PHE A 69 10.19 16.06 8.30
C PHE A 69 8.88 16.22 7.52
N ARG A 70 7.85 16.86 8.08
CA ARG A 70 6.67 17.30 7.32
C ARG A 70 7.13 18.35 6.32
N ASP A 71 7.33 17.90 5.08
CA ASP A 71 7.82 18.74 4.02
C ASP A 71 6.64 19.38 3.30
N GLU A 72 6.78 20.65 2.94
CA GLU A 72 5.82 21.41 2.13
C GLU A 72 5.87 20.98 0.65
N THR A 73 6.36 19.75 0.39
CA THR A 73 6.91 19.32 -0.89
C THR A 73 5.94 19.59 -2.02
N LYS A 74 6.20 20.68 -2.76
CA LYS A 74 5.60 21.01 -4.06
C LYS A 74 5.79 19.92 -5.14
N ASN A 75 6.47 18.83 -4.80
CA ASN A 75 6.85 17.74 -5.70
C ASN A 75 6.09 16.43 -5.44
N SER A 76 5.42 16.29 -4.29
CA SER A 76 4.59 15.10 -4.08
C SER A 76 3.31 15.23 -4.89
N ILE A 77 2.99 14.20 -5.65
CA ILE A 77 1.79 14.16 -6.48
C ILE A 77 0.54 13.68 -5.70
N PHE A 78 0.71 13.31 -4.42
CA PHE A 78 -0.36 12.74 -3.61
C PHE A 78 -0.92 13.73 -2.59
N ASN A 79 -2.09 13.40 -2.06
CA ASN A 79 -2.77 14.19 -1.04
C ASN A 79 -2.05 14.05 0.31
N LEU A 80 -1.11 14.95 0.58
CA LEU A 80 -0.29 14.97 1.81
C LEU A 80 -1.15 15.12 3.07
N ALA A 81 -2.23 15.90 3.02
CA ALA A 81 -3.11 16.11 4.16
C ALA A 81 -3.68 14.79 4.69
N LYS A 82 -4.23 13.94 3.81
CA LYS A 82 -4.75 12.62 4.21
C LYS A 82 -3.67 11.68 4.72
N ILE A 83 -2.47 11.73 4.12
CA ILE A 83 -1.35 10.90 4.54
C ILE A 83 -0.92 11.26 5.96
N TYR A 84 -0.70 12.55 6.23
CA TYR A 84 -0.29 13.02 7.56
C TYR A 84 -1.40 12.80 8.59
N GLU A 85 -2.67 13.06 8.23
CA GLU A 85 -3.81 12.73 9.08
C GLU A 85 -3.86 11.24 9.47
N GLN A 86 -3.52 10.34 8.55
CA GLN A 86 -3.42 8.90 8.87
C GLN A 86 -2.22 8.58 9.75
N ILE A 87 -1.07 9.20 9.52
CA ILE A 87 0.14 9.04 10.35
C ILE A 87 -0.18 9.47 11.78
N ASP A 88 -0.78 10.63 11.95
CA ASP A 88 -1.15 11.21 13.25
C ASP A 88 -2.11 10.26 13.99
N PHE A 89 -3.14 9.76 13.29
CA PHE A 89 -4.03 8.75 13.85
C PHE A 89 -3.30 7.46 14.27
N ASN A 90 -2.34 7.00 13.48
CA ASN A 90 -1.56 5.80 13.81
C ASN A 90 -0.65 6.03 15.03
N GLU A 91 -0.15 7.25 15.25
CA GLU A 91 0.65 7.62 16.43
C GLU A 91 -0.19 7.81 17.69
N GLU A 92 -1.37 8.45 17.59
CA GLU A 92 -2.29 8.69 18.72
C GLU A 92 -3.01 7.41 19.16
N ALA A 93 -3.46 6.59 18.21
CA ALA A 93 -4.00 5.29 18.53
C ALA A 93 -2.86 4.46 19.15
N THR A 94 -3.03 3.94 20.37
CA THR A 94 -2.06 3.04 21.02
C THR A 94 -1.86 1.78 20.15
N THR A 95 -0.98 1.90 19.16
CA THR A 95 -0.84 1.05 17.97
C THR A 95 -0.14 -0.27 18.26
N GLU A 96 0.25 -0.52 19.52
CA GLU A 96 0.80 -1.82 19.94
C GLU A 96 -0.16 -2.98 19.64
N SER A 97 -1.47 -2.72 19.46
CA SER A 97 -2.45 -3.76 19.12
C SER A 97 -2.71 -3.97 17.62
N ALA A 98 -2.27 -3.08 16.73
CA ALA A 98 -2.69 -3.11 15.32
C ALA A 98 -1.68 -3.79 14.38
N ILE A 99 -0.40 -3.83 14.74
CA ILE A 99 0.67 -4.42 13.93
C ILE A 99 1.45 -5.45 14.74
N THR A 100 1.60 -6.65 14.18
CA THR A 100 2.50 -7.66 14.72
C THR A 100 3.76 -7.74 13.86
N VAL A 101 4.93 -7.59 14.48
CA VAL A 101 6.23 -7.83 13.84
C VAL A 101 6.61 -9.30 13.98
N GLY A 102 7.07 -9.94 12.90
CA GLY A 102 7.47 -11.34 12.96
C GLY A 102 8.09 -11.89 11.68
N SER A 103 8.17 -13.21 11.64
CA SER A 103 8.79 -13.96 10.55
C SER A 103 7.94 -15.17 10.15
N PHE A 104 7.93 -15.46 8.85
CA PHE A 104 7.42 -16.73 8.33
C PHE A 104 8.50 -17.80 8.37
N SER A 105 8.08 -19.04 8.63
CA SER A 105 8.97 -20.20 8.58
C SER A 105 8.22 -21.41 8.05
N TRP A 106 8.93 -22.27 7.31
CA TRP A 106 8.42 -23.58 6.97
C TRP A 106 8.34 -24.46 8.23
N GLN A 107 7.28 -25.26 8.32
CA GLN A 107 7.07 -26.18 9.43
C GLN A 107 8.27 -27.12 9.56
N ASN A 108 8.83 -27.19 10.77
CA ASN A 108 10.04 -27.96 11.09
C ASN A 108 11.28 -27.58 10.24
N GLY A 109 11.30 -26.40 9.61
CA GLY A 109 12.38 -25.98 8.71
C GLY A 109 12.44 -26.73 7.38
N ILE A 110 11.44 -27.56 7.08
CA ILE A 110 11.41 -28.38 5.86
C ILE A 110 10.73 -27.57 4.75
N LYS A 111 11.50 -27.17 3.73
CA LYS A 111 10.99 -26.38 2.60
C LYS A 111 9.78 -27.04 1.93
N ASP A 112 8.86 -26.21 1.44
CA ASP A 112 7.65 -26.64 0.74
C ASP A 112 6.62 -27.41 1.59
N THR A 113 6.68 -27.25 2.91
CA THR A 113 5.66 -27.72 3.87
C THR A 113 4.65 -26.62 4.24
N LYS A 114 3.92 -26.73 5.36
CA LYS A 114 3.08 -25.62 5.82
C LYS A 114 3.94 -24.48 6.33
N ILE A 115 3.52 -23.24 6.13
CA ILE A 115 4.14 -22.06 6.70
C ILE A 115 3.41 -21.71 8.00
N GLN A 116 4.19 -21.29 8.99
CA GLN A 116 3.71 -20.65 10.21
C GLN A 116 4.31 -19.24 10.32
N PHE A 117 3.51 -18.31 10.81
CA PHE A 117 3.97 -16.99 11.23
C PHE A 117 4.29 -17.02 12.73
N THR A 118 5.44 -16.49 13.13
CA THR A 118 5.83 -16.38 14.53
C THR A 118 6.12 -14.92 14.85
N PRO A 119 5.40 -14.30 15.81
CA PRO A 119 5.75 -12.98 16.31
C PRO A 119 7.19 -12.94 16.83
N ASN A 120 7.95 -11.97 16.37
CA ASN A 120 9.35 -11.78 16.73
C ASN A 120 9.71 -10.31 16.48
N PRO A 121 10.17 -9.56 17.50
CA PRO A 121 10.59 -8.17 17.34
C PRO A 121 11.72 -7.97 16.30
N ASN A 122 12.55 -8.99 16.07
CA ASN A 122 13.60 -8.98 15.05
C ASN A 122 13.10 -9.46 13.67
N GLY A 123 11.79 -9.63 13.51
CA GLY A 123 11.15 -10.03 12.28
C GLY A 123 11.26 -8.96 11.20
N ARG A 124 11.15 -9.37 9.94
CA ARG A 124 11.18 -8.46 8.77
C ARG A 124 9.79 -8.13 8.23
N PHE A 125 8.77 -8.81 8.75
CA PHE A 125 7.39 -8.60 8.34
C PHE A 125 6.64 -7.85 9.42
N LYS A 126 5.92 -6.82 9.01
CA LYS A 126 4.87 -6.17 9.79
C LYS A 126 3.54 -6.63 9.23
N ILE A 127 2.67 -7.21 10.04
CA ILE A 127 1.34 -7.67 9.60
C ILE A 127 0.24 -6.99 10.42
N SER A 128 -0.87 -6.66 9.78
CA SER A 128 -2.06 -6.07 10.43
C SER A 128 -3.30 -6.97 10.34
N TRP A 129 -3.22 -8.07 9.59
CA TRP A 129 -4.29 -9.07 9.47
C TRP A 129 -3.75 -10.40 8.99
N VAL A 130 -4.35 -11.51 9.45
CA VAL A 130 -4.11 -12.87 8.95
C VAL A 130 -5.44 -13.55 8.62
N PRO A 131 -5.50 -14.39 7.57
CA PRO A 131 -6.71 -15.15 7.28
C PRO A 131 -6.98 -16.23 8.33
N ASP A 132 -8.22 -16.70 8.39
CA ASP A 132 -8.61 -17.84 9.22
C ASP A 132 -7.80 -19.10 8.87
N SER A 133 -7.60 -20.00 9.84
CA SER A 133 -6.68 -21.14 9.71
C SER A 133 -7.00 -22.09 8.56
N ASN A 134 -8.26 -22.16 8.11
CA ASN A 134 -8.70 -22.95 6.96
C ASN A 134 -8.28 -22.34 5.61
N LEU A 135 -8.06 -21.02 5.56
CA LEU A 135 -7.63 -20.29 4.38
C LEU A 135 -6.10 -20.13 4.35
N GLN A 136 -5.42 -20.25 5.49
CA GLN A 136 -3.95 -20.27 5.53
C GLN A 136 -3.37 -21.47 4.78
N ASN A 137 -2.25 -21.28 4.08
CA ASN A 137 -1.56 -22.33 3.33
C ASN A 137 -2.42 -23.01 2.25
N ASN A 138 -3.43 -22.32 1.73
CA ASN A 138 -4.32 -22.85 0.71
C ASN A 138 -3.64 -22.84 -0.67
N ILE A 139 -3.25 -24.03 -1.16
CA ILE A 139 -2.56 -24.24 -2.44
C ILE A 139 -3.41 -25.15 -3.33
N ILE A 140 -3.61 -24.72 -4.58
CA ILE A 140 -4.25 -25.54 -5.62
C ILE A 140 -3.18 -26.08 -6.56
N ILE A 141 -3.14 -27.39 -6.79
CA ILE A 141 -2.18 -28.02 -7.71
C ILE A 141 -2.88 -28.37 -9.03
N LYS A 142 -2.37 -27.84 -10.15
CA LYS A 142 -2.85 -28.17 -11.51
C LYS A 142 -1.65 -28.54 -12.37
N ASN A 143 -1.64 -29.76 -12.91
CA ASN A 143 -0.56 -30.26 -13.79
C ASN A 143 0.85 -30.10 -13.18
N GLY A 144 1.00 -30.35 -11.88
CA GLY A 144 2.28 -30.20 -11.16
C GLY A 144 2.69 -28.76 -10.84
N ILE A 145 1.90 -27.76 -11.21
CA ILE A 145 2.13 -26.35 -10.87
C ILE A 145 1.23 -25.95 -9.70
N LYS A 146 1.81 -25.23 -8.73
CA LYS A 146 1.11 -24.69 -7.56
C LYS A 146 0.50 -23.32 -7.86
N TYR A 147 -0.74 -23.13 -7.45
CA TYR A 147 -1.55 -21.92 -7.62
C TYR A 147 -2.09 -21.43 -6.27
N PRO A 148 -2.28 -20.11 -6.10
CA PRO A 148 -2.91 -19.54 -4.92
C PRO A 148 -4.37 -19.99 -4.79
N GLY A 149 -4.77 -20.49 -3.62
CA GLY A 149 -6.16 -20.86 -3.35
C GLY A 149 -7.08 -19.67 -3.06
N ASN A 150 -6.51 -18.53 -2.66
CA ASN A 150 -7.22 -17.35 -2.18
C ASN A 150 -7.06 -16.14 -3.13
N GLU A 151 -6.91 -16.36 -4.44
CA GLU A 151 -6.83 -15.27 -5.45
C GLU A 151 -8.02 -14.29 -5.38
N HIS A 152 -9.17 -14.73 -4.88
CA HIS A 152 -10.37 -13.92 -4.75
C HIS A 152 -10.34 -12.97 -3.53
N MET A 153 -9.43 -13.16 -2.57
CA MET A 153 -9.37 -12.36 -1.33
C MET A 153 -8.41 -11.16 -1.43
N GLY A 154 -7.38 -11.24 -2.29
CA GLY A 154 -6.36 -10.20 -2.36
C GLY A 154 -5.22 -10.56 -3.29
N ALA A 155 -4.18 -9.74 -3.26
CA ALA A 155 -2.95 -9.95 -4.02
C ALA A 155 -1.77 -9.20 -3.38
N PHE A 156 -0.57 -9.63 -3.74
CA PHE A 156 0.69 -9.00 -3.37
C PHE A 156 1.24 -8.15 -4.50
N GLY A 157 1.95 -7.09 -4.13
CA GLY A 157 2.84 -6.32 -4.98
C GLY A 157 4.26 -6.42 -4.48
N CYS A 158 5.23 -6.42 -5.39
CA CYS A 158 6.64 -6.53 -5.01
C CYS A 158 7.57 -5.73 -5.92
N ASP A 159 8.44 -4.93 -5.29
CA ASP A 159 9.66 -4.42 -5.90
C ASP A 159 10.83 -5.28 -5.42
N SER A 160 11.42 -6.01 -6.36
CA SER A 160 12.47 -6.99 -6.08
C SER A 160 13.85 -6.42 -6.35
N TYR A 161 14.89 -7.14 -5.94
CA TYR A 161 16.27 -6.86 -6.31
C TYR A 161 17.02 -8.15 -6.64
N ASP A 162 17.94 -8.05 -7.60
CA ASP A 162 18.66 -9.22 -8.10
C ASP A 162 20.06 -9.36 -7.51
N ILE A 163 20.65 -8.30 -6.94
CA ILE A 163 22.07 -8.30 -6.54
C ILE A 163 22.19 -8.38 -5.01
N SER A 164 22.87 -9.41 -4.50
CA SER A 164 23.07 -9.62 -3.05
C SER A 164 24.03 -8.61 -2.40
N GLY A 165 24.97 -8.03 -3.15
CA GLY A 165 25.96 -7.07 -2.63
C GLY A 165 26.08 -5.82 -3.50
N THR A 166 26.03 -4.65 -2.87
CA THR A 166 26.53 -3.40 -3.46
C THR A 166 27.81 -3.05 -2.72
N THR A 167 28.88 -2.67 -3.43
CA THR A 167 30.18 -2.29 -2.84
C THR A 167 30.09 -1.19 -1.79
N ASP A 168 29.01 -0.38 -1.83
CA ASP A 168 28.84 0.80 -0.98
C ASP A 168 27.71 0.66 0.07
N GLY A 169 27.11 -0.52 0.22
CA GLY A 169 26.01 -0.76 1.18
C GLY A 169 24.70 0.04 0.94
N LYS A 170 24.63 0.85 -0.12
CA LYS A 170 23.53 1.79 -0.44
C LYS A 170 22.58 1.30 -1.56
N GLY A 171 22.46 0.00 -1.78
CA GLY A 171 21.48 -0.50 -2.76
C GLY A 171 20.05 -0.46 -2.20
N SER A 172 19.04 -0.30 -3.07
CA SER A 172 17.63 -0.26 -2.63
C SER A 172 17.17 -1.55 -1.95
N LYS A 173 16.16 -1.47 -1.11
CA LYS A 173 15.64 -2.59 -0.33
C LYS A 173 14.71 -3.44 -1.21
N GLY A 174 14.44 -4.67 -0.79
CA GLY A 174 13.31 -5.43 -1.34
C GLY A 174 12.05 -5.07 -0.60
N ALA A 175 10.96 -4.83 -1.33
CA ALA A 175 9.69 -4.45 -0.76
C ALA A 175 8.57 -5.40 -1.20
N LEU A 176 7.74 -5.84 -0.25
CA LEU A 176 6.55 -6.65 -0.48
C LEU A 176 5.38 -6.07 0.31
N HIS A 177 4.25 -5.86 -0.38
CA HIS A 177 3.00 -5.42 0.23
C HIS A 177 1.88 -6.38 -0.16
N GLY A 178 0.97 -6.65 0.76
CA GLY A 178 -0.25 -7.40 0.49
C GLY A 178 -1.46 -6.52 0.72
N LEU A 179 -2.39 -6.56 -0.23
CA LEU A 179 -3.65 -5.84 -0.19
C LEU A 179 -4.81 -6.82 -0.34
N THR A 180 -5.80 -6.72 0.54
CA THR A 180 -7.07 -7.44 0.37
C THR A 180 -7.98 -6.69 -0.59
N LYS A 181 -8.94 -7.40 -1.19
CA LYS A 181 -10.03 -6.81 -1.96
C LYS A 181 -11.35 -7.32 -1.40
N PHE A 182 -12.45 -6.69 -1.82
CA PHE A 182 -13.78 -7.17 -1.45
C PHE A 182 -13.95 -8.65 -1.83
N SER A 183 -14.34 -9.45 -0.85
CA SER A 183 -14.64 -10.87 -1.00
C SER A 183 -15.75 -11.28 -0.04
N MET A 184 -16.34 -12.45 -0.24
CA MET A 184 -17.35 -13.00 0.68
C MET A 184 -16.72 -13.70 1.89
N GLU A 185 -15.39 -13.79 1.95
CA GLU A 185 -14.67 -14.36 3.08
C GLU A 185 -14.58 -13.36 4.22
N ASN A 186 -14.24 -13.85 5.42
CA ASN A 186 -13.96 -13.02 6.60
C ASN A 186 -12.61 -12.29 6.46
N ALA A 187 -12.52 -11.36 5.51
CA ALA A 187 -11.35 -10.55 5.24
C ALA A 187 -11.74 -9.07 5.17
N PRO A 188 -10.94 -8.18 5.78
CA PRO A 188 -11.18 -6.74 5.68
C PRO A 188 -11.05 -6.31 4.21
N PRO A 189 -11.95 -5.49 3.66
CA PRO A 189 -11.86 -5.06 2.27
C PRO A 189 -10.83 -3.92 2.12
N ASN A 190 -10.02 -3.97 1.05
CA ASN A 190 -9.06 -2.91 0.70
C ASN A 190 -8.07 -2.56 1.81
N LYS A 191 -7.68 -3.53 2.64
CA LYS A 191 -6.73 -3.33 3.74
C LYS A 191 -5.33 -3.78 3.32
N PHE A 192 -4.34 -2.93 3.56
CA PHE A 192 -2.94 -3.38 3.52
C PHE A 192 -2.68 -4.25 4.76
N PHE A 193 -2.46 -5.55 4.53
CA PHE A 193 -2.35 -6.53 5.60
C PHE A 193 -0.92 -6.91 5.97
N ILE A 194 0.05 -6.57 5.13
CA ILE A 194 1.46 -6.92 5.32
C ILE A 194 2.38 -5.91 4.63
N GLU A 195 3.44 -5.55 5.33
CA GLU A 195 4.59 -4.77 4.85
C GLU A 195 5.88 -5.55 5.14
N TYR A 196 6.74 -5.61 4.14
CA TYR A 196 8.12 -6.07 4.26
C TYR A 196 8.97 -5.07 3.48
N ILE A 197 9.93 -4.44 4.14
CA ILE A 197 10.87 -3.49 3.52
C ILE A 197 12.26 -3.76 4.11
N ALA A 198 13.02 -4.64 3.47
CA ALA A 198 14.33 -5.06 3.98
C ALA A 198 15.28 -5.55 2.88
N ARG A 199 16.58 -5.53 3.21
CA ARG A 199 17.64 -6.09 2.37
C ARG A 199 18.39 -7.21 3.11
N PRO A 200 17.88 -8.46 3.07
CA PRO A 200 18.59 -9.62 3.57
C PRO A 200 20.01 -9.78 3.01
N GLN A 201 20.84 -10.54 3.73
CA GLN A 201 22.23 -10.84 3.34
C GLN A 201 22.35 -11.42 1.92
N THR A 202 21.35 -12.18 1.48
CA THR A 202 21.30 -12.72 0.11
C THR A 202 19.94 -12.44 -0.52
N ALA A 203 19.92 -12.25 -1.84
CA ALA A 203 18.66 -12.13 -2.58
C ALA A 203 17.80 -13.41 -2.46
N GLU A 204 18.40 -14.59 -2.27
CA GLU A 204 17.65 -15.84 -2.10
C GLU A 204 16.89 -15.91 -0.77
N MET A 205 17.41 -15.30 0.30
CA MET A 205 16.65 -15.15 1.55
C MET A 205 15.40 -14.31 1.32
N PHE A 206 15.53 -13.18 0.63
CA PHE A 206 14.39 -12.35 0.24
C PHE A 206 13.38 -13.15 -0.60
N PHE A 207 13.85 -13.94 -1.58
CA PHE A 207 12.95 -14.74 -2.41
C PHE A 207 12.22 -15.83 -1.61
N GLU A 208 12.89 -16.45 -0.63
CA GLU A 208 12.26 -17.43 0.26
C GLU A 208 11.25 -16.76 1.20
N ASP A 209 11.59 -15.60 1.78
CA ASP A 209 10.69 -14.81 2.62
C ASP A 209 9.40 -14.46 1.87
N VAL A 210 9.53 -13.92 0.65
CA VAL A 210 8.40 -13.60 -0.22
C VAL A 210 7.58 -14.86 -0.51
N LEU A 211 8.23 -15.96 -0.93
CA LEU A 211 7.52 -17.21 -1.23
C LEU A 211 6.70 -17.71 -0.03
N MET A 212 7.29 -17.69 1.18
CA MET A 212 6.59 -18.14 2.38
C MET A 212 5.37 -17.28 2.68
N ALA A 213 5.46 -15.95 2.52
CA ALA A 213 4.31 -15.05 2.69
C ALA A 213 3.21 -15.37 1.65
N LEU A 214 3.56 -15.51 0.37
CA LEU A 214 2.59 -15.84 -0.69
C LEU A 214 1.84 -17.14 -0.39
N VAL A 215 2.56 -18.17 0.03
CA VAL A 215 1.98 -19.48 0.30
C VAL A 215 1.13 -19.44 1.58
N PHE A 216 1.59 -18.77 2.65
CA PHE A 216 0.82 -18.63 3.88
C PHE A 216 -0.54 -17.98 3.63
N TYR A 217 -0.58 -16.86 2.91
CA TYR A 217 -1.84 -16.17 2.59
C TYR A 217 -2.61 -16.82 1.44
N GLY A 218 -1.95 -17.66 0.63
CA GLY A 218 -2.55 -18.29 -0.53
C GLY A 218 -2.97 -17.30 -1.62
N MET A 219 -2.32 -16.14 -1.74
CA MET A 219 -2.68 -15.07 -2.70
C MET A 219 -1.59 -14.87 -3.77
N PRO A 220 -1.96 -14.43 -4.99
CA PRO A 220 -1.00 -14.21 -6.09
C PRO A 220 -0.15 -12.95 -5.88
N ILE A 221 0.90 -12.80 -6.69
CA ILE A 221 1.82 -11.66 -6.68
C ILE A 221 1.95 -11.01 -8.06
N LEU A 222 1.95 -9.67 -8.09
CA LEU A 222 2.39 -8.88 -9.24
C LEU A 222 3.77 -8.27 -8.91
N CYS A 223 4.78 -8.65 -9.68
CA CYS A 223 6.16 -8.18 -9.51
C CYS A 223 6.67 -7.58 -10.82
N GLU A 224 7.57 -6.60 -10.71
CA GLU A 224 8.28 -6.10 -11.88
C GLU A 224 9.13 -7.22 -12.52
N ASN A 225 9.18 -7.25 -13.85
CA ASN A 225 9.93 -8.27 -14.60
C ASN A 225 11.32 -7.82 -15.08
N ASN A 226 11.71 -6.56 -14.83
CA ASN A 226 13.04 -6.06 -15.14
C ASN A 226 14.15 -6.71 -14.30
N LYS A 227 13.80 -7.17 -13.09
CA LYS A 227 14.66 -7.90 -12.15
C LYS A 227 14.07 -9.30 -11.92
N PRO A 228 14.17 -10.21 -12.90
CA PRO A 228 13.29 -11.37 -12.98
C PRO A 228 13.68 -12.52 -12.04
N ARG A 229 14.75 -12.42 -11.23
CA ARG A 229 15.24 -13.58 -10.46
C ARG A 229 14.20 -14.10 -9.47
N LEU A 230 13.40 -13.22 -8.85
CA LEU A 230 12.28 -13.64 -8.00
C LEU A 230 11.27 -14.49 -8.80
N LEU A 231 10.90 -14.05 -10.00
CA LEU A 231 9.94 -14.77 -10.84
C LEU A 231 10.48 -16.13 -11.31
N TYR A 232 11.75 -16.20 -11.69
CA TYR A 232 12.43 -17.47 -12.00
C TYR A 232 12.54 -18.38 -10.78
N TYR A 233 12.78 -17.81 -9.60
CA TYR A 233 12.83 -18.55 -8.34
C TYR A 233 11.47 -19.21 -8.05
N LEU A 234 10.37 -18.46 -8.15
CA LEU A 234 9.01 -19.00 -8.01
C LEU A 234 8.75 -20.13 -9.02
N LYS A 235 9.09 -19.91 -10.30
CA LYS A 235 8.93 -20.92 -11.34
C LYS A 235 9.71 -22.20 -11.03
N ARG A 236 11.00 -22.08 -10.71
CA ARG A 236 11.88 -23.22 -10.38
C ARG A 236 11.39 -24.02 -9.18
N ARG A 237 10.78 -23.34 -8.20
CA ARG A 237 10.17 -23.97 -7.01
C ARG A 237 8.76 -24.54 -7.26
N GLY A 238 8.22 -24.42 -8.48
CA GLY A 238 6.89 -24.93 -8.86
C GLY A 238 5.73 -23.97 -8.59
N TYR A 239 6.00 -22.74 -8.17
CA TYR A 239 5.01 -21.70 -7.82
C TYR A 239 4.77 -20.70 -8.96
N ARG A 240 5.00 -21.09 -10.22
CA ARG A 240 4.69 -20.21 -11.37
C ARG A 240 3.25 -19.71 -11.36
N GLY A 241 2.30 -20.51 -10.84
CA GLY A 241 0.89 -20.13 -10.74
C GLY A 241 0.60 -18.95 -9.81
N TYR A 242 1.52 -18.60 -8.91
CA TYR A 242 1.40 -17.42 -8.05
C TYR A 242 1.76 -16.12 -8.76
N SER A 243 2.62 -16.17 -9.78
CA SER A 243 3.04 -14.98 -10.52
C SER A 243 1.96 -14.53 -11.50
N MET A 244 1.40 -13.35 -11.27
CA MET A 244 0.44 -12.73 -12.16
C MET A 244 1.11 -12.23 -13.42
N ASN A 245 0.39 -12.25 -14.54
CA ASN A 245 0.79 -11.47 -15.69
C ASN A 245 0.27 -10.04 -15.55
N ARG A 246 0.93 -9.10 -16.24
CA ARG A 246 0.48 -7.72 -16.36
C ARG A 246 -1.03 -7.61 -16.67
N PRO A 247 -1.77 -6.76 -15.95
CA PRO A 247 -3.23 -6.68 -16.06
C PRO A 247 -3.71 -6.01 -17.36
N ASP A 248 -2.85 -5.22 -17.99
CA ASP A 248 -3.14 -4.37 -19.14
C ASP A 248 -3.02 -5.08 -20.50
N ARG A 249 -2.60 -6.36 -20.51
CA ARG A 249 -2.42 -7.11 -21.76
C ARG A 249 -3.07 -8.48 -21.69
N VAL A 250 -3.80 -8.84 -22.74
CA VAL A 250 -4.39 -10.18 -22.88
C VAL A 250 -3.31 -11.23 -23.11
N TRP A 251 -3.53 -12.44 -22.58
CA TRP A 251 -2.57 -13.56 -22.62
C TRP A 251 -1.94 -13.79 -24.00
N ASN A 252 -2.74 -13.80 -25.06
CA ASN A 252 -2.27 -14.09 -26.41
C ASN A 252 -1.26 -13.05 -26.92
N LYS A 253 -1.36 -11.81 -26.44
CA LYS A 253 -0.45 -10.74 -26.82
C LYS A 253 0.83 -10.71 -25.98
N LEU A 254 0.91 -11.42 -24.85
CA LEU A 254 2.12 -11.46 -24.03
C LEU A 254 3.33 -12.04 -24.80
N SER A 255 4.51 -11.50 -24.49
CA SER A 255 5.79 -12.03 -24.98
C SER A 255 6.05 -13.44 -24.44
N THR A 256 7.01 -14.15 -25.03
CA THR A 256 7.41 -15.49 -24.57
C THR A 256 7.82 -15.47 -23.10
N THR A 257 8.64 -14.49 -22.71
CA THR A 257 9.10 -14.31 -21.32
C THR A 257 7.92 -13.98 -20.39
N GLU A 258 7.02 -13.07 -20.78
CA GLU A 258 5.84 -12.73 -19.96
C GLU A 258 4.95 -13.97 -19.74
N LYS A 259 4.75 -14.82 -20.76
CA LYS A 259 4.03 -16.09 -20.61
C LYS A 259 4.78 -17.04 -19.68
N GLU A 260 6.09 -17.10 -19.81
CA GLU A 260 6.95 -18.02 -19.08
C GLU A 260 7.00 -17.73 -17.59
N ILE A 261 7.19 -16.47 -17.17
CA ILE A 261 7.46 -16.10 -15.78
C ILE A 261 6.46 -15.11 -15.17
N GLY A 262 5.66 -14.44 -15.99
CA GLY A 262 4.70 -13.41 -15.56
C GLY A 262 5.35 -12.05 -15.33
N GLY A 263 4.77 -11.28 -14.42
CA GLY A 263 5.19 -9.94 -14.04
C GLY A 263 4.70 -8.83 -14.97
N ILE A 264 5.14 -7.62 -14.65
CA ILE A 264 4.83 -6.38 -15.36
C ILE A 264 6.13 -5.60 -15.68
N PRO A 265 6.27 -5.02 -16.89
CA PRO A 265 7.42 -4.17 -17.18
C PRO A 265 7.31 -2.82 -16.47
N ASN A 266 8.46 -2.25 -16.08
CA ASN A 266 8.54 -0.95 -15.40
C ASN A 266 8.80 0.22 -16.40
N SER A 267 9.14 -0.04 -17.67
CA SER A 267 9.69 0.97 -18.56
C SER A 267 8.70 1.91 -19.27
N SER A 268 7.42 1.56 -19.40
CA SER A 268 6.45 2.42 -20.12
C SER A 268 5.91 3.56 -19.25
N GLU A 269 5.81 4.78 -19.79
CA GLU A 269 5.08 5.92 -19.17
C GLU A 269 3.71 5.49 -18.66
N ASP A 270 2.92 4.83 -19.51
CA ASP A 270 1.54 4.46 -19.18
C ASP A 270 1.44 3.61 -17.91
N ILE A 271 2.42 2.71 -17.68
CA ILE A 271 2.45 1.88 -16.46
C ILE A 271 2.87 2.72 -15.25
N ARG A 272 3.80 3.66 -15.41
CA ARG A 272 4.21 4.59 -14.34
C ARG A 272 3.05 5.49 -13.91
N GLN A 273 2.31 6.03 -14.87
CA GLN A 273 1.13 6.85 -14.61
C GLN A 273 -0.01 6.02 -14.00
N ALA A 274 -0.28 4.82 -14.52
CA ALA A 274 -1.27 3.92 -13.96
C ALA A 274 -0.95 3.49 -12.52
N HIS A 275 0.34 3.30 -12.21
CA HIS A 275 0.83 3.00 -10.87
C HIS A 275 0.63 4.17 -9.91
N ALA A 276 1.01 5.38 -10.31
CA ALA A 276 0.76 6.60 -9.54
C ALA A 276 -0.73 6.83 -9.29
N ALA A 277 -1.57 6.73 -10.33
CA ALA A 277 -3.01 6.88 -10.23
C ALA A 277 -3.66 5.82 -9.32
N ALA A 278 -3.10 4.60 -9.28
CA ALA A 278 -3.57 3.55 -8.39
C ALA A 278 -3.38 3.94 -6.90
N ILE A 279 -2.20 4.45 -6.56
CA ILE A 279 -1.87 4.92 -5.21
C ILE A 279 -2.73 6.13 -4.86
N GLU A 280 -2.82 7.11 -5.75
CA GLU A 280 -3.62 8.32 -5.55
C GLU A 280 -5.10 8.00 -5.28
N THR A 281 -5.68 7.10 -6.08
CA THR A 281 -7.06 6.65 -5.89
C THR A 281 -7.25 5.95 -4.54
N TYR A 282 -6.28 5.13 -4.14
CA TYR A 282 -6.32 4.45 -2.84
C TYR A 282 -6.24 5.45 -1.68
N ILE A 283 -5.31 6.42 -1.74
CA ILE A 283 -5.15 7.47 -0.72
C ILE A 283 -6.46 8.24 -0.54
N ASN A 284 -7.03 8.73 -1.64
CA ASN A 284 -8.25 9.51 -1.58
C ASN A 284 -9.43 8.73 -0.98
N SER A 285 -9.48 7.41 -1.19
CA SER A 285 -10.59 6.55 -0.78
C SER A 285 -10.44 5.96 0.63
N TYR A 286 -9.22 5.60 1.05
CA TYR A 286 -8.98 4.71 2.20
C TYR A 286 -7.93 5.20 3.20
N VAL A 287 -7.30 6.36 2.97
CA VAL A 287 -6.29 6.93 3.86
C VAL A 287 -6.83 8.21 4.49
N GLY A 288 -6.52 8.41 5.78
CA GLY A 288 -7.05 9.51 6.58
C GLY A 288 -8.52 9.28 6.91
N ILE A 289 -9.26 10.34 7.16
CA ILE A 289 -10.71 10.28 7.35
C ILE A 289 -11.38 9.86 6.04
N LYS A 290 -12.17 8.80 6.12
CA LYS A 290 -12.99 8.29 5.03
C LYS A 290 -14.31 9.06 4.96
N SER A 291 -15.05 8.87 3.87
CA SER A 291 -16.36 9.51 3.67
C SER A 291 -17.41 9.15 4.73
N ASP A 292 -17.22 8.04 5.46
CA ASP A 292 -18.07 7.60 6.56
C ASP A 292 -17.67 8.20 7.93
N GLY A 293 -16.64 9.06 7.96
CA GLY A 293 -16.12 9.68 9.18
C GLY A 293 -15.19 8.79 10.00
N ALA A 294 -14.98 7.52 9.60
CA ALA A 294 -14.00 6.65 10.24
C ALA A 294 -12.61 6.85 9.61
N TYR A 295 -11.57 6.61 10.39
CA TYR A 295 -10.20 6.61 9.87
C TYR A 295 -9.93 5.41 8.96
N GLY A 296 -9.01 5.59 8.04
CA GLY A 296 -8.40 4.54 7.24
C GLY A 296 -7.67 3.52 8.10
N ASP A 297 -7.43 2.36 7.52
CA ASP A 297 -6.91 1.19 8.23
C ASP A 297 -5.53 0.75 7.73
N LEU A 298 -4.80 1.70 7.14
CA LEU A 298 -3.39 1.60 6.75
C LEU A 298 -2.48 2.03 7.90
N TYR A 299 -1.94 1.05 8.63
CA TYR A 299 -1.11 1.27 9.81
C TYR A 299 0.40 1.38 9.51
N PHE A 300 0.82 1.22 8.25
CA PHE A 300 2.22 1.15 7.88
C PHE A 300 2.83 2.54 7.64
N ASN A 301 3.35 3.18 8.69
CA ASN A 301 3.93 4.54 8.61
C ASN A 301 5.13 4.62 7.65
N GLU A 302 5.94 3.56 7.49
CA GLU A 302 7.05 3.56 6.52
C GLU A 302 6.53 3.72 5.09
N THR A 303 5.43 3.02 4.74
CA THR A 303 4.73 3.20 3.47
C THR A 303 4.10 4.58 3.32
N LEU A 304 3.41 5.09 4.34
CA LEU A 304 2.79 6.43 4.32
C LEU A 304 3.83 7.52 4.08
N ASN A 305 4.95 7.45 4.79
CA ASN A 305 6.08 8.38 4.63
C ASN A 305 6.75 8.26 3.24
N ASP A 306 6.84 7.06 2.68
CA ASP A 306 7.38 6.84 1.33
C ASP A 306 6.45 7.41 0.25
N TRP A 307 5.12 7.29 0.43
CA TRP A 307 4.13 7.95 -0.41
C TRP A 307 4.21 9.47 -0.32
N ALA A 308 4.32 10.03 0.90
CA ALA A 308 4.43 11.48 1.08
C ALA A 308 5.58 12.08 0.26
N LYS A 309 6.69 11.36 0.14
CA LYS A 309 7.91 11.82 -0.55
C LYS A 309 7.98 11.39 -2.03
N PHE A 310 6.98 10.65 -2.52
CA PHE A 310 7.05 9.99 -3.82
C PHE A 310 7.19 10.97 -4.99
N ASP A 311 8.23 10.76 -5.80
CA ASP A 311 8.47 11.47 -7.05
C ASP A 311 8.43 10.48 -8.22
N ILE A 312 7.47 10.68 -9.14
CA ILE A 312 7.25 9.83 -10.32
C ILE A 312 8.49 9.71 -11.22
N ASN A 313 9.39 10.69 -11.18
CA ASN A 313 10.63 10.69 -11.94
C ASN A 313 11.79 9.96 -11.23
N LYS A 314 11.69 9.74 -9.92
CA LYS A 314 12.76 9.17 -9.07
C LYS A 314 12.30 7.93 -8.27
N ARG A 315 11.58 7.04 -8.94
CA ARG A 315 10.98 5.81 -8.39
C ARG A 315 11.95 4.87 -7.65
N THR A 316 13.23 4.84 -8.01
CA THR A 316 14.23 3.91 -7.42
C THR A 316 14.54 4.17 -5.94
N LYS A 317 14.07 5.28 -5.37
CA LYS A 317 14.22 5.60 -3.96
C LYS A 317 13.02 5.18 -3.10
N PHE A 318 11.90 4.81 -3.73
CA PHE A 318 10.59 4.67 -3.08
C PHE A 318 10.09 3.22 -3.17
N ASP A 319 10.89 2.28 -2.64
CA ASP A 319 10.63 0.83 -2.77
C ASP A 319 9.22 0.46 -2.25
N ALA A 320 8.75 1.13 -1.18
CA ALA A 320 7.44 0.89 -0.59
C ALA A 320 6.31 1.36 -1.52
N ALA A 321 6.43 2.55 -2.11
CA ALA A 321 5.49 3.06 -3.09
C ALA A 321 5.39 2.15 -4.32
N ILE A 322 6.51 1.67 -4.85
CA ILE A 322 6.51 0.73 -5.99
C ILE A 322 5.73 -0.54 -5.64
N SER A 323 6.11 -1.18 -4.53
CA SER A 323 5.53 -2.43 -4.08
C SER A 323 4.05 -2.33 -3.74
N SER A 324 3.65 -1.30 -2.98
CA SER A 324 2.24 -1.05 -2.61
C SER A 324 1.35 -0.72 -3.81
N GLY A 325 1.81 0.13 -4.73
CA GLY A 325 1.05 0.42 -5.95
C GLY A 325 0.88 -0.80 -6.85
N LEU A 326 1.87 -1.71 -6.92
CA LEU A 326 1.71 -2.99 -7.61
C LEU A 326 0.63 -3.88 -6.95
N ALA A 327 0.52 -3.87 -5.62
CA ALA A 327 -0.51 -4.62 -4.90
C ALA A 327 -1.91 -4.07 -5.22
N ILE A 328 -2.07 -2.74 -5.27
CA ILE A 328 -3.32 -2.07 -5.67
C ILE A 328 -3.68 -2.44 -7.11
N MET A 329 -2.73 -2.34 -8.03
CA MET A 329 -2.95 -2.70 -9.44
C MET A 329 -3.33 -4.19 -9.61
N ALA A 330 -2.71 -5.07 -8.83
CA ALA A 330 -3.00 -6.50 -8.84
C ALA A 330 -4.45 -6.80 -8.41
N CYS A 331 -4.91 -6.15 -7.33
CA CYS A 331 -6.29 -6.27 -6.86
C CYS A 331 -7.29 -5.67 -7.86
N ASN A 332 -6.94 -4.55 -8.48
CA ASN A 332 -7.80 -3.80 -9.39
C ASN A 332 -7.54 -4.09 -10.87
N ARG A 333 -7.10 -5.31 -11.21
CA ARG A 333 -6.75 -5.74 -12.58
C ARG A 333 -7.82 -5.47 -13.65
N HIS A 334 -9.08 -5.31 -13.25
CA HIS A 334 -10.20 -5.07 -14.15
C HIS A 334 -10.18 -3.64 -14.72
N LEU A 335 -9.68 -2.66 -13.96
CA LEU A 335 -9.59 -1.25 -14.37
C LEU A 335 -8.58 -1.05 -15.52
N TYR A 336 -7.56 -1.90 -15.59
CA TYR A 336 -6.47 -1.76 -16.57
C TYR A 336 -6.68 -2.57 -17.84
N ARG A 337 -7.80 -3.31 -17.98
CA ARG A 337 -8.02 -4.18 -19.14
C ARG A 337 -8.10 -3.32 -20.42
N PRO A 338 -7.40 -3.71 -21.50
CA PRO A 338 -7.27 -2.90 -22.72
C PRO A 338 -8.60 -2.73 -23.48
N ASN A 339 -9.58 -3.60 -23.21
CA ASN A 339 -10.93 -3.45 -23.68
C ASN A 339 -11.81 -3.08 -22.48
N ALA A 340 -12.00 -1.79 -22.21
CA ALA A 340 -13.19 -1.37 -21.50
C ALA A 340 -14.39 -2.01 -22.23
N GLU A 341 -15.30 -2.64 -21.49
CA GLU A 341 -16.55 -3.10 -22.08
C GLU A 341 -17.24 -1.86 -22.66
N LYS A 342 -17.06 -1.64 -23.96
CA LYS A 342 -17.90 -0.69 -24.68
C LYS A 342 -19.30 -1.23 -24.48
N GLN A 343 -20.09 -0.57 -23.63
CA GLN A 343 -21.54 -0.71 -23.66
C GLN A 343 -21.92 -0.33 -25.09
N LYS A 344 -21.96 -1.31 -25.98
CA LYS A 344 -22.52 -1.13 -27.31
C LYS A 344 -23.96 -0.77 -27.01
N SER A 345 -24.33 0.48 -27.24
CA SER A 345 -25.73 0.87 -27.28
C SER A 345 -26.42 -0.19 -28.12
N LYS A 346 -27.48 -0.81 -27.57
CA LYS A 346 -28.33 -1.69 -28.37
C LYS A 346 -28.90 -0.81 -29.48
N VAL A 347 -28.23 -0.79 -30.63
CA VAL A 347 -28.80 -0.18 -31.82
C VAL A 347 -30.01 -1.03 -32.12
N ASN A 348 -31.21 -0.50 -31.85
CA ASN A 348 -32.46 -1.11 -32.31
C ASN A 348 -32.47 -1.00 -33.84
N ILE A 349 -31.84 -1.97 -34.50
CA ILE A 349 -31.92 -2.13 -35.95
C ILE A 349 -33.30 -2.71 -36.22
N ASN A 350 -34.28 -1.84 -36.46
CA ASN A 350 -35.59 -2.26 -36.94
C ASN A 350 -35.47 -2.66 -38.41
N PHE A 351 -35.43 -3.96 -38.67
CA PHE A 351 -35.52 -4.48 -40.04
C PHE A 351 -36.95 -4.33 -40.55
N ALA A 352 -37.20 -3.34 -41.40
CA ALA A 352 -38.46 -3.24 -42.13
C ALA A 352 -38.55 -4.37 -43.17
N LYS A 353 -39.53 -5.27 -43.02
CA LYS A 353 -39.86 -6.26 -44.06
C LYS A 353 -40.85 -5.61 -45.03
N TYR A 354 -40.63 -5.82 -46.33
CA TYR A 354 -41.50 -5.31 -47.40
C TYR A 354 -42.21 -6.48 -48.06
N GLU A 355 -43.50 -6.31 -48.36
CA GLU A 355 -44.26 -7.28 -49.16
C GLU A 355 -44.30 -6.81 -50.63
N ASN A 356 -43.88 -7.68 -51.55
CA ASN A 356 -43.79 -7.40 -52.99
C ASN A 356 -44.80 -8.25 -53.78
N LYS A 357 -46.09 -8.17 -53.44
CA LYS A 357 -47.17 -8.89 -54.16
C LYS A 357 -47.95 -8.04 -55.16
N GLY A 358 -47.44 -6.87 -55.57
CA GLY A 358 -48.08 -6.01 -56.57
C GLY A 358 -47.15 -4.94 -57.15
N ASN A 359 -47.69 -4.06 -58.00
CA ASN A 359 -46.93 -3.01 -58.72
C ASN A 359 -46.31 -1.93 -57.81
N LEU A 360 -46.56 -1.95 -56.49
CA LEU A 360 -45.99 -1.03 -55.51
C LEU A 360 -45.63 -1.78 -54.22
N SER A 361 -44.41 -1.61 -53.73
CA SER A 361 -43.92 -2.21 -52.48
C SER A 361 -44.53 -1.54 -51.24
N LYS A 362 -45.01 -2.33 -50.27
CA LYS A 362 -45.55 -1.84 -48.99
C LYS A 362 -44.75 -2.36 -47.80
N ILE A 363 -44.49 -1.50 -46.82
CA ILE A 363 -43.85 -1.86 -45.54
C ILE A 363 -44.83 -2.68 -44.70
N ILE A 364 -44.38 -3.83 -44.21
CA ILE A 364 -45.11 -4.65 -43.24
C ILE A 364 -44.92 -4.00 -41.86
N LYS A 365 -45.96 -3.33 -41.34
CA LYS A 365 -45.96 -2.80 -39.97
C LYS A 365 -46.15 -3.94 -38.98
N ASN A 366 -45.06 -4.44 -38.41
CA ASN A 366 -45.16 -5.20 -37.17
C ASN A 366 -45.20 -4.19 -36.01
N TYR A 367 -46.34 -4.09 -35.33
CA TYR A 367 -46.42 -3.43 -34.04
C TYR A 367 -45.65 -4.31 -33.04
N GLY A 368 -44.47 -3.85 -32.64
CA GLY A 368 -43.75 -4.33 -31.47
C GLY A 368 -43.87 -3.30 -30.37
#